data_AF-A0A0B1TQ59-F1
#
_entry.id   AF-A0A0B1TQ59-F1
#
_cell.length_a   1.000
_cell.length_b   1.000
_cell.length_c   1.000
_cell.angle_alpha   90.00
_cell.angle_beta   90.00
_cell.angle_gamma   90.00
#
_symmetry.space_group_name_H-M   'P 1'
#
loop_
_entity.id
_entity.type
_entity.pdbx_description
1 polymer ?
#
loop_
_entity_poly.entity_id
_entity_poly.type
_entity_poly.pdbx_seq_one_letter_code
_entity_poly.pdbx_strand_id
1 'polypeptide(L)'
;MQQCCEYSKLNPQCETNSNRSKFAGDTKVRFFERFSNYNSTSHEFYRSNEENVVDQIESAQLDGILPVQANDRQKVNVRVSKHGAWISRNMDSTTVDRIPLVNIVFSLAYDDGFNRYNVAMVVKARQSEPEYKCHVFQCNSLREADEFLKKIDHLFNSVVDTIERREAEECEWVDV
;
A
#
# COMPACT_ATOMS: atom_id res chain seq x y z
N MET A 1 -35.67 9.65 -18.39
CA MET A 1 -34.88 10.12 -17.23
C MET A 1 -35.45 9.41 -16.01
N GLN A 2 -34.58 8.93 -15.10
CA GLN A 2 -34.84 8.13 -13.88
C GLN A 2 -35.11 6.63 -14.05
N GLN A 3 -34.01 5.85 -13.98
CA GLN A 3 -34.00 4.55 -13.32
C GLN A 3 -32.57 4.20 -12.86
N CYS A 4 -32.08 4.86 -11.81
CA CYS A 4 -30.87 4.49 -11.07
C CYS A 4 -31.05 4.84 -9.58
N CYS A 5 -32.03 4.24 -8.92
CA CYS A 5 -32.20 4.34 -7.47
C CYS A 5 -32.65 2.99 -6.91
N GLU A 6 -31.84 1.93 -7.05
CA GLU A 6 -32.11 0.69 -6.29
C GLU A 6 -30.92 -0.29 -6.28
N TYR A 7 -29.72 0.14 -5.84
CA TYR A 7 -28.66 -0.82 -5.44
C TYR A 7 -27.80 -0.29 -4.28
N SER A 8 -28.43 0.45 -3.35
CA SER A 8 -27.78 1.01 -2.15
C SER A 8 -28.06 0.21 -0.86
N LYS A 9 -28.35 -1.10 -0.96
CA LYS A 9 -28.68 -1.95 0.21
C LYS A 9 -27.87 -3.24 0.36
N LEU A 10 -26.58 -3.23 0.01
CA LEU A 10 -25.66 -4.29 0.43
C LEU A 10 -24.37 -3.69 1.01
N ASN A 11 -24.29 -3.78 2.35
CA ASN A 11 -23.13 -3.63 3.24
C ASN A 11 -22.75 -2.20 3.73
N PRO A 12 -23.22 -1.79 4.94
CA PRO A 12 -22.90 -0.49 5.55
C PRO A 12 -21.69 -0.54 6.51
N GLN A 13 -20.60 -1.22 6.15
CA GLN A 13 -19.32 -1.12 6.89
C GLN A 13 -18.12 -1.10 5.93
N CYS A 14 -18.02 -0.06 5.11
CA CYS A 14 -16.70 0.44 4.73
C CYS A 14 -16.24 1.33 5.87
N GLU A 15 -15.56 0.75 6.86
CA GLU A 15 -14.91 1.53 7.92
C GLU A 15 -13.87 2.46 7.27
N THR A 16 -14.24 3.73 7.03
CA THR A 16 -13.32 4.77 6.57
C THR A 16 -12.46 5.22 7.74
N ASN A 17 -11.51 4.38 8.15
CA ASN A 17 -10.59 4.70 9.22
C ASN A 17 -9.34 5.39 8.67
N SER A 18 -9.23 6.67 9.04
CA SER A 18 -8.15 7.58 8.69
C SER A 18 -6.92 7.33 9.57
N ASN A 19 -5.79 6.96 8.99
CA ASN A 19 -4.49 6.97 9.69
C ASN A 19 -3.82 8.34 9.50
N ARG A 20 -3.29 8.92 10.59
CA ARG A 20 -2.68 10.27 10.59
C ARG A 20 -1.16 10.16 10.64
N SER A 21 -0.55 9.94 9.48
CA SER A 21 0.90 9.91 9.29
C SER A 21 1.43 11.22 8.71
N LYS A 22 2.76 11.37 8.69
CA LYS A 22 3.44 12.40 7.92
C LYS A 22 3.93 11.79 6.61
N PHE A 23 3.73 12.47 5.49
CA PHE A 23 4.22 11.99 4.20
C PHE A 23 5.66 12.48 4.02
N ALA A 24 6.62 11.55 4.02
CA ALA A 24 8.02 11.86 3.79
C ALA A 24 8.28 12.15 2.31
N GLY A 25 7.57 11.46 1.42
CA GLY A 25 7.66 11.63 -0.02
C GLY A 25 7.49 10.30 -0.75
N ASP A 26 7.85 10.30 -2.02
CA ASP A 26 7.95 9.09 -2.83
C ASP A 26 9.33 8.98 -3.47
N THR A 27 9.79 7.75 -3.61
CA THR A 27 11.02 7.40 -4.32
C THR A 27 10.77 6.23 -5.26
N LYS A 28 11.70 5.96 -6.16
CA LYS A 28 11.63 4.78 -7.02
C LYS A 28 12.36 3.64 -6.36
N VAL A 29 11.77 2.45 -6.40
CA VAL A 29 12.39 1.23 -5.88
C VAL A 29 12.30 0.11 -6.90
N ARG A 30 13.34 -0.72 -6.92
CA ARG A 30 13.32 -2.02 -7.57
C ARG A 30 12.78 -3.04 -6.58
N PHE A 31 11.72 -3.71 -6.97
CA PHE A 31 11.06 -4.76 -6.21
C PHE A 31 11.05 -6.01 -7.08
N PHE A 32 11.52 -7.13 -6.53
CA PHE A 32 11.50 -8.40 -7.25
C PHE A 32 10.17 -9.11 -6.95
N GLU A 33 9.23 -9.08 -7.89
CA GLU A 33 8.10 -9.99 -7.91
C GLU A 33 8.67 -11.41 -8.06
N ARG A 34 8.93 -12.10 -6.94
CA ARG A 34 9.45 -13.46 -6.99
C ARG A 34 8.42 -14.35 -7.68
N PHE A 35 8.65 -14.70 -8.94
CA PHE A 35 8.08 -15.91 -9.51
C PHE A 35 8.84 -17.07 -8.88
N SER A 36 8.15 -17.91 -8.11
CA SER A 36 8.75 -19.10 -7.50
C SER A 36 9.14 -20.10 -8.59
N ASN A 37 10.28 -19.89 -9.23
CA ASN A 37 10.97 -20.92 -9.99
C ASN A 37 11.92 -21.61 -9.02
N TYR A 38 11.42 -22.68 -8.40
CA TYR A 38 12.23 -23.67 -7.69
C TYR A 38 13.21 -24.32 -8.69
N ASN A 39 14.32 -23.66 -9.01
CA ASN A 39 15.52 -24.25 -9.62
C ASN A 39 16.62 -23.18 -9.73
N SER A 40 17.28 -22.86 -8.62
CA SER A 40 18.62 -22.24 -8.68
C SER A 40 19.39 -22.51 -7.40
N THR A 41 20.27 -23.51 -7.50
CA THR A 41 21.28 -23.97 -6.55
C THR A 41 22.45 -22.98 -6.41
N SER A 42 22.15 -21.73 -6.08
CA SER A 42 23.13 -20.73 -5.66
C SER A 42 22.60 -20.01 -4.43
N HIS A 43 23.02 -20.48 -3.25
CA HIS A 43 22.91 -19.75 -1.97
C HIS A 43 23.82 -18.50 -2.01
N GLU A 44 23.60 -17.60 -2.95
CA GLU A 44 23.96 -16.21 -2.72
C GLU A 44 22.94 -15.65 -1.72
N PHE A 45 23.42 -14.91 -0.72
CA PHE A 45 22.61 -14.27 0.30
C PHE A 45 21.71 -13.19 -0.32
N TYR A 46 20.67 -13.60 -1.05
CA TYR A 46 19.67 -12.68 -1.58
C TYR A 46 18.93 -12.05 -0.41
N ARG A 47 19.18 -10.76 -0.17
CA ARG A 47 18.40 -9.93 0.75
C ARG A 47 16.91 -10.09 0.47
N SER A 48 16.10 -10.03 1.52
CA SER A 48 14.66 -10.09 1.37
C SER A 48 14.14 -8.85 0.63
N ASN A 49 12.91 -8.89 0.12
CA ASN A 49 12.31 -7.72 -0.53
C ASN A 49 12.12 -6.57 0.47
N GLU A 50 11.82 -6.88 1.73
CA GLU A 50 11.77 -5.94 2.84
C GLU A 50 13.10 -5.20 2.98
N GLU A 51 14.21 -5.94 3.15
CA GLU A 51 15.56 -5.38 3.30
C GLU A 51 15.94 -4.51 2.10
N ASN A 52 15.74 -5.03 0.89
CA ASN A 52 16.08 -4.32 -0.35
C ASN A 52 15.28 -3.02 -0.54
N VAL A 53 14.00 -2.98 -0.14
CA VAL A 53 13.20 -1.74 -0.20
C VAL A 53 13.71 -0.74 0.83
N VAL A 54 14.03 -1.17 2.06
CA VAL A 54 14.58 -0.29 3.10
C VAL A 54 15.94 0.29 2.66
N ASP A 55 16.86 -0.53 2.16
CA ASP A 55 18.17 -0.08 1.66
C ASP A 55 18.06 1.02 0.59
N GLN A 56 17.10 0.88 -0.32
CA GLN A 56 16.86 1.85 -1.39
C GLN A 56 16.24 3.15 -0.86
N ILE A 57 15.39 3.07 0.15
CA ILE A 57 14.86 4.26 0.83
C ILE A 57 15.98 5.01 1.54
N GLU A 58 16.83 4.31 2.30
CA GLU A 58 17.97 4.89 2.99
C GLU A 58 18.97 5.53 2.02
N SER A 59 19.25 4.85 0.89
CA SER A 59 20.09 5.39 -0.18
C SER A 59 19.50 6.69 -0.75
N ALA A 60 18.19 6.72 -1.05
CA ALA A 60 17.51 7.91 -1.52
C ALA A 60 17.51 9.06 -0.48
N GLN A 61 17.56 8.73 0.81
CA GLN A 61 17.70 9.72 1.87
C GLN A 61 19.12 10.30 1.96
N LEU A 62 20.14 9.46 1.83
CA LEU A 62 21.54 9.89 1.77
C LEU A 62 21.82 10.78 0.56
N ASP A 63 21.19 10.47 -0.58
CA ASP A 63 21.28 11.25 -1.82
C ASP A 63 20.45 12.55 -1.77
N GLY A 64 19.66 12.76 -0.71
CA GLY A 64 18.81 13.95 -0.54
C GLY A 64 17.55 13.97 -1.43
N ILE A 65 17.21 12.84 -2.06
CA ILE A 65 15.98 12.68 -2.86
C ILE A 65 14.76 12.60 -1.94
N LEU A 66 14.89 11.87 -0.82
CA LEU A 66 13.86 11.75 0.20
C LEU A 66 14.35 12.40 1.51
N PRO A 67 13.53 13.16 2.24
CA PRO A 67 13.92 13.62 3.56
C PRO A 67 14.01 12.47 4.56
N VAL A 68 15.02 12.47 5.42
CA VAL A 68 15.17 11.52 6.53
C VAL A 68 14.04 11.66 7.55
N GLN A 69 13.58 12.90 7.79
CA GLN A 69 12.50 13.21 8.71
C GLN A 69 11.41 13.98 7.98
N ALA A 70 10.18 13.47 8.05
CA ALA A 70 9.02 14.17 7.49
C ALA A 70 8.71 15.45 8.28
N ASN A 71 8.42 16.53 7.57
CA ASN A 71 8.08 17.82 8.18
C ASN A 71 6.70 17.74 8.87
N ASP A 72 6.54 18.38 10.02
CA ASP A 72 5.25 18.48 10.71
C ASP A 72 4.14 19.15 9.87
N ARG A 73 4.52 19.95 8.88
CA ARG A 73 3.60 20.54 7.90
C ARG A 73 3.11 19.55 6.84
N GLN A 74 3.76 18.39 6.69
CA GLN A 74 3.43 17.33 5.73
C GLN A 74 2.51 16.25 6.33
N LYS A 75 1.70 16.59 7.33
CA LYS A 75 0.69 15.66 7.85
C LYS A 75 -0.32 15.31 6.76
N VAL A 76 -0.49 14.02 6.55
CA VAL A 76 -1.46 13.45 5.62
C VAL A 76 -2.48 12.60 6.36
N ASN A 77 -3.60 12.41 5.69
CA ASN A 77 -4.58 11.41 6.01
C ASN A 77 -4.46 10.32 4.94
N VAL A 78 -4.22 9.08 5.37
CA VAL A 78 -4.29 7.93 4.47
C VAL A 78 -5.55 7.14 4.79
N ARG A 79 -6.46 7.08 3.81
CA ARG A 79 -7.68 6.29 3.88
C ARG A 79 -7.56 5.11 2.93
N VAL A 80 -7.81 3.91 3.44
CA VAL A 80 -7.76 2.69 2.64
C VAL A 80 -9.18 2.13 2.51
N SER A 81 -9.51 1.62 1.33
CA SER A 81 -10.81 1.01 1.03
C SER A 81 -10.63 -0.10 -0.02
N LYS A 82 -11.71 -0.81 -0.35
CA LYS A 82 -11.72 -1.78 -1.48
C LYS A 82 -11.32 -1.18 -2.84
N HIS A 83 -11.36 0.14 -2.98
CA HIS A 83 -10.93 0.83 -4.21
C HIS A 83 -9.42 1.14 -4.22
N GLY A 84 -8.75 1.04 -3.06
CA GLY A 84 -7.35 1.36 -2.88
C GLY A 84 -7.11 2.40 -1.78
N ALA A 85 -5.96 3.08 -1.86
CA ALA A 85 -5.54 4.08 -0.90
C ALA A 85 -5.74 5.51 -1.45
N TRP A 86 -6.33 6.37 -0.64
CA TRP A 86 -6.43 7.80 -0.89
C TRP A 86 -5.57 8.54 0.13
N ILE A 87 -4.60 9.30 -0.37
CA ILE A 87 -3.71 10.14 0.41
C ILE A 87 -4.17 11.58 0.23
N SER A 88 -4.48 12.27 1.33
CA SER A 88 -4.85 13.68 1.30
C SER A 88 -4.08 14.46 2.36
N ARG A 89 -3.77 15.73 2.10
CA ARG A 89 -3.18 16.60 3.13
C ARG A 89 -4.20 16.83 4.25
N ASN A 90 -3.72 16.85 5.49
CA ASN A 90 -4.58 17.01 6.66
C ASN A 90 -5.20 18.42 6.75
N MET A 91 -4.42 19.46 6.36
CA MET A 91 -4.82 20.86 6.51
C MET A 91 -6.04 21.27 5.67
N ASP A 92 -6.12 20.81 4.43
CA ASP A 92 -7.09 21.27 3.42
C ASP A 92 -7.83 20.12 2.72
N SER A 93 -7.56 18.87 3.12
CA SER A 93 -8.08 17.67 2.45
C SER A 93 -7.74 17.59 0.95
N THR A 94 -6.75 18.34 0.48
CA THR A 94 -6.29 18.27 -0.92
C THR A 94 -5.72 16.89 -1.19
N THR A 95 -6.09 16.31 -2.33
CA THR A 95 -5.60 14.98 -2.71
C THR A 95 -4.13 15.07 -3.09
N VAL A 96 -3.30 14.26 -2.41
CA VAL A 96 -1.89 14.05 -2.76
C VAL A 96 -1.79 12.95 -3.80
N ASP A 97 -2.43 11.81 -3.56
CA ASP A 97 -2.45 10.70 -4.52
C ASP A 97 -3.69 9.80 -4.31
N ARG A 98 -4.04 9.04 -5.34
CA ARG A 98 -5.05 7.97 -5.32
C ARG A 98 -4.47 6.73 -5.97
N ILE A 99 -4.19 5.73 -5.14
CA ILE A 99 -3.53 4.50 -5.54
C ILE A 99 -4.61 3.41 -5.63
N PRO A 100 -4.90 2.86 -6.82
CA PRO A 100 -5.80 1.72 -6.96
C PRO A 100 -5.31 0.51 -6.17
N LEU A 101 -6.23 -0.25 -5.56
CA LEU A 101 -5.85 -1.43 -4.76
C LEU A 101 -4.99 -2.42 -5.56
N VAL A 102 -5.37 -2.67 -6.82
CA VAL A 102 -4.64 -3.55 -7.76
C VAL A 102 -3.21 -3.08 -8.09
N ASN A 103 -2.89 -1.82 -7.83
CA ASN A 103 -1.55 -1.29 -8.04
C ASN A 103 -0.67 -1.40 -6.79
N ILE A 104 -1.22 -1.70 -5.60
CA ILE A 104 -0.43 -1.89 -4.40
C ILE A 104 0.17 -3.30 -4.46
N VAL A 105 1.50 -3.38 -4.47
CA VAL A 105 2.24 -4.64 -4.66
C VAL A 105 2.79 -5.15 -3.34
N PHE A 106 3.24 -4.23 -2.50
CA PHE A 106 3.94 -4.57 -1.27
C PHE A 106 3.85 -3.42 -0.27
N SER A 107 3.74 -3.74 1.01
CA SER A 107 3.80 -2.75 2.09
C SER A 107 4.54 -3.33 3.28
N LEU A 108 5.39 -2.53 3.91
CA LEU A 108 6.12 -2.92 5.11
C LEU A 108 6.17 -1.78 6.14
N ALA A 109 6.43 -2.14 7.39
CA ALA A 109 6.71 -1.21 8.47
C ALA A 109 8.13 -1.48 8.96
N TYR A 110 8.88 -0.42 9.25
CA TYR A 110 10.26 -0.52 9.71
C TYR A 110 10.62 0.61 10.68
N ASP A 111 11.57 0.34 11.56
CA ASP A 111 12.25 1.35 12.38
C ASP A 111 13.51 1.80 11.63
N ASP A 112 13.74 3.11 11.55
CA ASP A 112 14.93 3.66 10.89
C ASP A 112 16.16 3.77 11.82
N GLY A 113 16.08 3.25 13.05
CA GLY A 113 17.16 3.28 14.03
C GLY A 113 17.28 4.59 14.78
N PHE A 114 16.41 5.58 14.49
CA PHE A 114 16.36 6.87 15.19
C PHE A 114 15.03 7.06 15.93
N ASN A 115 14.41 5.96 16.37
CA ASN A 115 13.12 5.93 17.07
C ASN A 115 12.00 6.59 16.23
N ARG A 116 12.03 6.37 14.90
CA ARG A 116 10.97 6.76 13.99
C ARG A 116 10.46 5.53 13.28
N TYR A 117 9.14 5.43 13.22
CA TYR A 117 8.45 4.28 12.66
C TYR A 117 7.90 4.67 11.31
N ASN A 118 8.25 3.90 10.29
CA ASN A 118 7.96 4.21 8.91
C ASN A 118 7.11 3.11 8.28
N VAL A 119 6.28 3.49 7.32
CA VAL A 119 5.57 2.58 6.43
C VAL A 119 6.01 2.88 5.01
N ALA A 120 6.48 1.87 4.31
CA ALA A 120 6.73 1.91 2.87
C ALA A 120 5.60 1.20 2.15
N MET A 121 5.00 1.86 1.15
CA MET A 121 3.99 1.28 0.27
C MET A 121 4.50 1.33 -1.18
N VAL A 122 4.81 0.16 -1.71
CA VAL A 122 5.31 -0.03 -3.07
C VAL A 122 4.13 -0.27 -4.01
N VAL A 123 4.09 0.53 -5.08
CA VAL A 123 3.00 0.55 -6.04
C VAL A 123 3.52 0.44 -7.46
N LYS A 124 2.79 -0.29 -8.30
CA LYS A 124 3.07 -0.37 -9.73
C LYS A 124 2.61 0.93 -10.41
N ALA A 125 3.56 1.68 -10.95
CA ALA A 125 3.28 2.91 -11.70
C ALA A 125 3.16 2.58 -13.19
N ARG A 126 1.96 2.76 -13.78
CA ARG A 126 1.66 2.41 -15.20
C ARG A 126 2.59 3.05 -16.23
N GLN A 127 3.33 4.10 -15.87
CA GLN A 127 4.19 4.87 -16.76
C GLN A 127 5.70 4.74 -16.46
N SER A 128 6.09 3.95 -15.45
CA SER A 128 7.49 3.90 -14.98
C SER A 128 8.08 2.50 -14.97
N GLU A 129 7.54 1.54 -15.73
CA GLU A 129 8.17 0.22 -15.85
C GLU A 129 9.61 0.34 -16.38
N PRO A 130 10.60 -0.35 -15.76
CA PRO A 130 10.47 -1.45 -14.80
C PRO A 130 10.50 -1.03 -13.30
N GLU A 131 10.46 0.26 -12.98
CA GLU A 131 10.64 0.79 -11.61
C GLU A 131 9.28 0.98 -10.90
N TYR A 132 9.20 0.50 -9.65
CA TYR A 132 8.03 0.72 -8.80
C TYR A 132 8.15 2.07 -8.10
N LYS A 133 7.00 2.68 -7.79
CA LYS A 133 6.94 3.89 -6.95
C LYS A 133 6.76 3.44 -5.50
N CYS A 134 7.54 3.99 -4.58
CA CYS A 134 7.45 3.70 -3.15
C CYS A 134 7.03 4.97 -2.41
N HIS A 135 5.87 4.93 -1.77
CA HIS A 135 5.39 5.98 -0.87
C HIS A 135 5.89 5.71 0.54
N VAL A 136 6.56 6.69 1.15
CA VAL A 136 7.09 6.58 2.51
C VAL A 136 6.31 7.47 3.45
N PHE A 137 5.75 6.87 4.50
CA PHE A 137 5.02 7.55 5.56
C PHE A 137 5.73 7.37 6.88
N GLN A 138 5.81 8.44 7.67
CA GLN A 138 6.30 8.39 9.03
C GLN A 138 5.11 8.40 10.00
N CYS A 139 5.02 7.37 10.83
CA CYS A 139 4.00 7.16 11.86
C CYS A 139 4.47 7.68 13.22
N ASN A 140 3.54 7.87 14.14
CA ASN A 140 3.86 8.35 15.50
C ASN A 140 4.29 7.21 16.43
N SER A 141 4.03 5.95 16.07
CA SER A 141 4.39 4.76 16.83
C SER A 141 4.44 3.52 15.94
N LEU A 142 5.17 2.49 16.37
CA LEU A 142 5.17 1.17 15.72
C LEU A 142 3.76 0.59 15.64
N ARG A 143 2.96 0.75 16.71
CA ARG A 143 1.57 0.29 16.76
C ARG A 143 0.73 0.89 15.63
N GLU A 144 0.89 2.17 15.35
CA GLU A 144 0.18 2.84 14.26
C GLU A 144 0.60 2.29 12.88
N ALA A 145 1.88 1.99 12.70
CA ALA A 145 2.38 1.37 11.47
C ALA A 145 1.84 -0.06 11.30
N ASP A 146 1.85 -0.89 12.35
CA ASP A 146 1.30 -2.24 12.33
C ASP A 146 -0.22 -2.25 12.06
N GLU A 147 -0.97 -1.36 12.69
CA GLU A 147 -2.40 -1.19 12.45
C GLU A 147 -2.68 -0.79 10.99
N PHE A 148 -1.82 0.03 10.39
CA PHE A 148 -1.91 0.37 8.97
C PHE A 148 -1.75 -0.87 8.09
N LEU A 149 -0.71 -1.68 8.33
CA LEU A 149 -0.47 -2.90 7.56
C LEU A 149 -1.59 -3.92 7.70
N LYS A 150 -2.08 -4.17 8.92
CA LYS A 150 -3.20 -5.08 9.17
C LYS A 150 -4.47 -4.67 8.42
N LYS A 151 -4.72 -3.36 8.29
CA LYS A 151 -5.86 -2.85 7.52
C LYS A 151 -5.71 -3.12 6.02
N ILE A 152 -4.51 -2.91 5.47
CA ILE A 152 -4.21 -3.23 4.07
C ILE A 152 -4.39 -4.73 3.82
N ASP A 153 -3.81 -5.57 4.68
CA ASP A 153 -3.91 -7.04 4.59
C ASP A 153 -5.36 -7.53 4.66
N HIS A 154 -6.14 -7.06 5.64
CA HIS A 154 -7.56 -7.40 5.76
C HIS A 154 -8.37 -6.97 4.53
N LEU A 155 -8.07 -5.81 3.95
CA LEU A 155 -8.75 -5.34 2.74
C LEU A 155 -8.42 -6.20 1.51
N PHE A 156 -7.17 -6.63 1.36
CA PHE A 156 -6.79 -7.57 0.31
C PHE A 156 -7.54 -8.90 0.46
N ASN A 157 -7.49 -9.49 1.64
CA ASN A 157 -8.19 -10.76 1.92
C ASN A 157 -9.70 -10.63 1.67
N SER A 158 -10.34 -9.55 2.14
CA SER A 158 -11.76 -9.31 1.90
C SER A 158 -12.12 -9.18 0.41
N VAL A 159 -11.24 -8.60 -0.40
CA VAL A 159 -11.45 -8.48 -1.85
C VAL A 159 -11.28 -9.83 -2.53
N VAL A 160 -10.26 -10.61 -2.17
CA VAL A 160 -10.04 -11.98 -2.68
C VAL A 160 -11.25 -12.86 -2.33
N ASP A 161 -11.68 -12.89 -1.07
CA ASP A 161 -12.87 -13.65 -0.63
C ASP A 161 -14.14 -13.27 -1.39
N THR A 162 -14.24 -12.00 -1.84
CA THR A 162 -15.38 -11.52 -2.63
C THR A 162 -15.30 -11.97 -4.09
N ILE A 163 -14.09 -12.05 -4.64
CA ILE A 163 -13.86 -12.56 -6.00
C ILE A 163 -14.12 -14.06 -6.04
N GLU A 164 -13.54 -14.83 -5.12
CA GLU A 164 -13.72 -16.29 -5.05
C GLU A 164 -15.19 -16.68 -4.88
N ARG A 165 -15.95 -15.95 -4.04
CA ARG A 165 -17.40 -16.19 -3.91
C ARG A 165 -18.18 -15.91 -5.19
N ARG A 166 -17.82 -14.86 -5.93
CA ARG A 166 -18.47 -14.56 -7.21
C ARG A 166 -18.17 -15.63 -8.26
N GLU A 167 -16.91 -16.08 -8.32
CA GLU A 167 -16.52 -17.17 -9.22
C GLU A 167 -17.24 -18.48 -8.87
N ALA A 168 -17.42 -18.77 -7.57
CA ALA A 168 -18.18 -19.93 -7.11
C ALA A 168 -19.67 -19.86 -7.48
N GLU A 169 -20.30 -18.69 -7.34
CA GLU A 169 -21.70 -18.44 -7.73
C GLU A 169 -21.91 -18.49 -9.27
N GLU A 170 -20.92 -18.04 -10.05
CA GLU A 170 -20.92 -18.16 -11.52
C GLU A 170 -20.70 -19.61 -11.99
N CYS A 171 -20.02 -20.45 -11.21
CA CYS A 171 -19.84 -21.88 -11.49
C CYS A 171 -21.05 -22.75 -11.10
N GLU A 172 -22.04 -22.21 -10.39
CA GLU A 172 -23.23 -22.97 -9.95
C GLU A 172 -24.30 -23.13 -11.05
N TRP A 173 -24.08 -22.56 -12.24
CA TRP A 173 -24.92 -22.78 -13.41
C TRP A 173 -24.19 -23.54 -14.51
N VAL A 174 -24.11 -24.87 -14.37
CA VAL A 174 -23.93 -25.78 -15.52
C VAL A 174 -24.93 -26.94 -15.42
N ASP A 175 -26.00 -26.77 -16.21
CA ASP A 175 -26.97 -27.69 -16.84
C ASP A 175 -27.70 -28.80 -16.06
N VAL A 176 -29.05 -28.73 -16.07
CA VAL A 176 -29.91 -29.52 -17.00
C VAL A 176 -31.15 -28.71 -17.41
#